data_AF-A0A954TZS9-F1
#
_entry.id   AF-A0A954TZS9-F1
#
_cell.length_a   1.000
_cell.length_b   1.000
_cell.length_c   1.000
_cell.angle_alpha   90.00
_cell.angle_beta   90.00
_cell.angle_gamma   90.00
#
_symmetry.space_group_name_H-M   'P 1'
#
loop_
_entity.id
_entity.type
_entity.pdbx_description
1 polymer ?
#
loop_
_entity_poly.entity_id
_entity_poly.type
_entity_poly.pdbx_seq_one_letter_code
_entity_poly.pdbx_strand_id
1 'polypeptide(L)'
;FRLADFDESDDPEEVVEETDVLLLCSTCDEPFTPEFYRKCTECGSDFGQGIVEPVDVPEELNSRVVAVIVGVVLLLVALLAFFTVVLRD
;
A
#
# COMPACT_ATOMS: atom_id res chain seq x y z
N PHE A 1 30.56 42.59 40.47
CA PHE A 1 30.85 41.27 39.87
C PHE A 1 30.04 40.21 40.60
N ARG A 2 28.85 39.86 40.09
CA ARG A 2 28.35 38.47 40.01
C ARG A 2 27.05 38.46 39.18
N LEU A 3 27.17 37.92 37.98
CA LEU A 3 26.10 37.57 37.04
C LEU A 3 26.05 36.04 37.10
N ALA A 4 24.99 35.52 37.71
CA ALA A 4 24.56 34.12 37.77
C ALA A 4 23.17 34.22 38.44
N ASP A 5 22.06 33.81 37.85
CA ASP A 5 21.82 32.61 37.08
C ASP A 5 20.79 32.92 35.98
N PHE A 6 21.14 32.66 34.73
CA PHE A 6 20.18 32.54 33.63
C PHE A 6 20.65 31.34 32.81
N ASP A 7 20.29 30.16 33.31
CA ASP A 7 20.53 28.89 32.64
C ASP A 7 19.16 28.21 32.50
N GLU A 8 18.38 28.74 31.56
CA GLU A 8 17.24 28.03 31.00
C GLU A 8 17.38 28.20 29.49
N SER A 9 18.31 27.43 28.95
CA SER A 9 18.36 27.14 27.52
C SER A 9 17.24 26.14 27.25
N ASP A 10 16.02 26.67 27.03
CA ASP A 10 14.99 25.99 26.24
C ASP A 10 15.57 25.82 24.83
N ASP A 11 16.35 24.76 24.62
CA ASP A 11 16.61 24.25 23.27
C ASP A 11 15.26 23.79 22.73
N PRO A 12 14.69 24.45 21.70
CA PRO A 12 13.50 23.91 21.06
C PRO A 12 13.93 22.59 20.41
N GLU A 13 13.42 21.47 20.93
CA GLU A 13 13.48 20.19 20.24
C GLU A 13 12.89 20.41 18.84
N GLU A 14 13.74 20.47 17.81
CA GLU A 14 13.29 20.48 16.43
C GLU A 14 12.60 19.14 16.17
N VAL A 15 11.27 19.14 16.28
CA VAL A 15 10.43 18.06 15.79
C VAL A 15 10.57 18.06 14.27
N VAL A 16 11.49 17.26 13.76
CA VAL A 16 11.60 16.96 12.34
C VAL A 16 10.38 16.12 11.99
N GLU A 17 9.27 16.78 11.63
CA GLU A 17 8.16 16.09 10.99
C GLU A 17 8.64 15.63 9.61
N GLU A 18 8.99 14.34 9.50
CA GLU A 18 9.22 13.68 8.23
C GLU A 18 7.92 13.76 7.42
N THR A 19 7.82 14.79 6.58
CA THR A 19 6.72 14.93 5.64
C THR A 19 6.96 13.93 4.52
N ASP A 20 6.24 12.82 4.54
CA ASP A 20 6.21 11.86 3.45
C ASP A 20 5.72 12.57 2.17
N VAL A 21 6.65 12.92 1.28
CA VAL A 21 6.33 13.58 0.00
C VAL A 21 5.72 12.55 -0.94
N LEU A 22 4.38 12.48 -0.97
CA LEU A 22 3.65 11.65 -1.93
C LEU A 22 3.70 12.27 -3.33
N LEU A 23 4.01 11.46 -4.35
CA LEU A 23 3.96 11.85 -5.76
C LEU A 23 2.69 11.28 -6.39
N LEU A 24 2.14 11.94 -7.42
CA LEU A 24 0.98 11.45 -8.16
C LEU A 24 1.38 10.91 -9.52
N CYS A 25 0.81 9.77 -9.91
CA CYS A 25 0.95 9.27 -11.28
C CYS A 25 0.18 10.17 -12.25
N SER A 26 0.83 10.67 -13.30
CA SER A 26 0.21 11.53 -14.33
C SER A 26 -0.87 10.84 -15.19
N THR A 27 -1.07 9.53 -15.04
CA THR A 27 -2.01 8.74 -15.85
C THR A 27 -3.25 8.31 -15.06
N CYS A 28 -3.10 7.91 -13.81
CA CYS A 28 -4.19 7.43 -12.96
C CYS A 28 -4.44 8.27 -11.70
N ASP A 29 -3.68 9.36 -11.52
CA ASP A 29 -3.75 10.27 -10.36
C ASP A 29 -3.57 9.58 -9.00
N GLU A 30 -3.01 8.37 -8.99
CA GLU A 30 -2.83 7.62 -7.75
C GLU A 30 -1.60 8.15 -6.99
N PRO A 31 -1.72 8.42 -5.68
CA PRO A 31 -0.60 8.82 -4.84
C PRO A 31 0.31 7.61 -4.55
N PHE A 32 1.61 7.78 -4.71
CA PHE A 32 2.61 6.77 -4.39
C PHE A 32 3.76 7.37 -3.55
N THR A 33 4.39 6.53 -2.74
CA THR A 33 5.59 6.90 -1.96
C THR A 33 6.77 7.12 -2.92
N PRO A 34 7.69 8.06 -2.64
CA PRO A 34 8.77 8.45 -3.54
C PRO A 34 9.91 7.42 -3.60
N GLU A 35 9.58 6.14 -3.60
CA GLU A 35 10.44 5.09 -4.13
C GLU A 35 10.32 5.22 -5.65
N PHE A 36 11.30 5.86 -6.31
CA PHE A 36 11.26 6.26 -7.72
C PHE A 36 11.14 5.07 -8.69
N TYR A 37 10.02 4.35 -8.71
CA TYR A 37 9.80 3.20 -9.58
C TYR A 37 9.60 3.64 -11.03
N ARG A 38 10.15 2.85 -11.96
CA ARG A 38 10.04 3.15 -13.39
C ARG A 38 8.59 3.08 -13.90
N LYS A 39 7.76 2.24 -13.29
CA LYS A 39 6.36 2.04 -13.69
C LYS A 39 5.44 2.29 -12.51
N CYS A 40 4.24 2.79 -12.80
CA CYS A 40 3.16 2.80 -11.82
C CYS A 40 2.71 1.36 -11.49
N THR A 41 2.57 1.02 -10.22
CA THR A 41 2.16 -0.31 -9.74
C THR A 41 0.71 -0.64 -10.08
N GLU A 42 -0.16 0.37 -10.13
CA GLU A 42 -1.59 0.19 -10.42
C GLU A 42 -1.89 0.18 -11.93
N CYS A 43 -1.44 1.20 -12.67
CA CYS A 43 -1.78 1.35 -14.08
C CYS A 43 -0.70 0.86 -15.07
N GLY A 44 0.52 0.60 -14.60
CA GLY A 44 1.63 0.12 -15.43
C GLY A 44 2.26 1.17 -16.36
N SER A 45 1.89 2.45 -16.23
CA SER A 45 2.45 3.55 -17.03
C SER A 45 3.97 3.67 -16.81
N ASP A 46 4.75 3.70 -17.90
CA ASP A 46 6.22 3.78 -17.86
C ASP A 46 6.66 5.25 -17.85
N PHE A 47 7.26 5.68 -16.75
CA PHE A 47 7.78 7.04 -16.56
C PHE A 47 9.13 7.24 -17.28
N GLY A 48 9.74 6.19 -17.83
CA GLY A 48 11.00 6.21 -18.57
C GLY A 48 12.27 6.32 -17.72
N GLN A 49 12.12 6.59 -16.42
CA GLN A 49 13.18 6.76 -15.44
C GLN A 49 12.74 6.14 -14.10
N GLY A 50 13.68 5.60 -13.33
CA GLY A 50 13.40 4.99 -12.03
C GLY A 50 13.99 3.61 -11.83
N ILE A 51 13.84 3.09 -10.62
CA ILE A 51 14.22 1.75 -10.20
C ILE A 51 13.29 0.77 -10.94
N VAL A 52 13.90 -0.19 -11.63
CA VAL A 52 13.16 -1.34 -12.15
C VAL A 52 13.01 -2.27 -10.96
N GLU A 53 11.80 -2.37 -10.43
CA GLU A 53 11.46 -3.36 -9.41
C GLU A 53 11.96 -4.72 -9.91
N PRO A 54 12.75 -5.48 -9.13
CA PRO A 54 12.96 -6.87 -9.45
C PRO A 54 11.58 -7.50 -9.56
N VAL A 55 11.27 -8.12 -10.70
CA VAL A 55 10.00 -8.85 -10.85
C VAL A 55 9.94 -9.82 -9.69
N ASP A 56 9.09 -9.54 -8.70
CA ASP A 56 8.84 -10.47 -7.61
C ASP A 56 8.35 -11.76 -8.27
N VAL A 57 9.26 -12.73 -8.32
CA VAL A 57 8.96 -14.10 -8.69
C VAL A 57 7.86 -14.49 -7.71
N PRO A 58 6.65 -14.84 -8.19
CA PRO A 58 5.46 -14.88 -7.35
C PRO A 58 5.78 -15.65 -6.08
N GLU A 59 5.71 -14.94 -4.95
CA GLU A 59 5.95 -15.51 -3.63
C GLU A 59 5.18 -16.82 -3.52
N GLU A 60 5.85 -17.83 -2.94
CA GLU A 60 5.30 -19.16 -2.70
C GLU A 60 3.82 -19.06 -2.32
N LEU A 61 2.93 -19.46 -3.24
CA LEU A 61 1.49 -19.30 -3.11
C LEU A 61 1.04 -19.73 -1.71
N ASN A 62 0.75 -18.75 -0.85
CA ASN A 62 0.47 -18.99 0.54
C ASN A 62 -0.77 -19.89 0.63
N SER A 63 -0.59 -21.11 1.14
CA SER A 63 -1.66 -22.12 1.22
C SER A 63 -2.89 -21.62 1.96
N ARG A 64 -2.71 -20.66 2.87
CA ARG A 64 -3.80 -19.97 3.57
C ARG A 64 -4.64 -19.12 2.62
N VAL A 65 -4.01 -18.38 1.72
CA VAL A 65 -4.69 -17.55 0.71
C VAL A 65 -5.45 -18.44 -0.26
N VAL A 66 -4.83 -19.53 -0.72
CA VAL A 66 -5.48 -20.52 -1.60
C VAL A 66 -6.70 -21.14 -0.91
N ALA A 67 -6.58 -21.52 0.37
CA ALA A 67 -7.70 -22.08 1.13
C ALA A 67 -8.86 -21.08 1.28
N VAL A 68 -8.57 -19.80 1.52
CA VAL A 68 -9.59 -18.74 1.60
C VAL A 68 -10.30 -18.57 0.26
N ILE A 69 -9.55 -18.49 -0.84
CA ILE A 69 -10.12 -18.35 -2.20
C ILE A 69 -11.04 -19.53 -2.50
N VAL A 70 -10.59 -20.76 -2.25
CA VAL A 70 -11.40 -21.97 -2.47
C VAL A 70 -12.67 -21.95 -1.61
N GLY A 71 -12.56 -21.54 -0.35
CA GLY A 71 -13.71 -21.42 0.55
C GLY A 71 -14.75 -20.42 0.06
N VAL A 72 -14.31 -19.25 -0.41
CA VAL A 72 -15.19 -18.22 -0.97
C VAL A 72 -15.88 -18.72 -2.23
N VAL A 73 -15.14 -19.36 -3.15
CA VAL A 73 -15.72 -19.92 -4.38
C VAL A 73 -16.79 -20.97 -4.07
N LEU A 74 -16.52 -21.89 -3.13
CA LEU A 74 -17.49 -22.90 -2.73
C LEU A 74 -18.75 -22.28 -2.11
N LEU A 75 -18.58 -21.26 -1.27
CA LEU A 75 -19.71 -20.53 -0.67
C LEU A 75 -20.56 -19.85 -1.75
N LEU A 76 -19.93 -19.20 -2.74
CA LEU A 76 -20.64 -18.57 -3.85
C LEU A 76 -21.42 -19.59 -4.68
N VAL A 77 -20.81 -20.75 -4.99
CA VAL A 77 -21.49 -21.84 -5.71
C VAL A 77 -22.67 -22.37 -4.91
N ALA A 78 -22.51 -22.55 -3.59
CA ALA A 78 -23.59 -23.01 -2.72
C ALA A 78 -24.77 -22.01 -2.68
N LEU A 79 -24.47 -20.70 -2.60
CA LEU A 79 -25.49 -19.67 -2.65
C LEU A 79 -26.23 -19.65 -4.00
N LEU A 80 -25.49 -19.73 -5.11
CA LEU A 80 -26.12 -19.80 -6.44
C LEU A 80 -26.98 -21.05 -6.61
N ALA A 81 -26.51 -22.21 -6.14
CA ALA A 81 -27.31 -23.43 -6.12
C ALA A 81 -28.56 -23.27 -5.26
N PHE A 82 -28.45 -22.68 -4.08
CA PHE A 82 -29.58 -22.39 -3.21
C PHE A 82 -30.60 -21.48 -3.89
N PHE A 83 -30.17 -20.36 -4.48
CA PHE A 83 -31.06 -19.46 -5.20
C PHE A 83 -31.72 -20.12 -6.40
N THR A 84 -30.99 -20.91 -7.18
CA THR A 84 -31.58 -21.60 -8.34
C THR A 84 -32.58 -22.67 -7.95
N VAL A 85 -32.41 -23.35 -6.82
CA VAL A 85 -33.42 -24.28 -6.27
C VAL A 85 -34.65 -23.50 -5.80
N VAL A 86 -34.46 -22.48 -4.96
CA VAL A 86 -35.55 -21.71 -4.36
C VAL A 86 -36.35 -20.90 -5.39
N LEU A 87 -35.72 -20.39 -6.44
CA LEU A 87 -36.41 -19.64 -7.51
C LEU A 87 -37.04 -20.55 -8.57
N ARG A 88 -36.73 -21.85 -8.56
CA ARG A 88 -37.29 -22.82 -9.49
C ARG A 88 -38.53 -23.54 -8.94
N ASP A 89 -38.64 -23.63 -7.61
CA ASP A 89 -39.88 -23.94 -6.89
C ASP A 89 -40.82 -22.71 -6.86
#